data_AF-A0A0C1PKZ7-F1
#
_entry.id   AF-A0A0C1PKZ7-F1
#
_cell.length_a   1.000
_cell.length_b   1.000
_cell.length_c   1.000
_cell.angle_alpha   90.00
_cell.angle_beta   90.00
_cell.angle_gamma   90.00
#
_symmetry.space_group_name_H-M   'P 1'
#
loop_
_entity.id
_entity.type
_entity.pdbx_description
1 polymer ?
#
loop_
_entity_poly.entity_id
_entity_poly.type
_entity_poly.pdbx_seq_one_letter_code
_entity_poly.pdbx_strand_id
1 'polypeptide(L)'
;MLLRGVKPILWLIIFTVLIQILFGHGGTVYFHLWFISITSLGIINAMMIFVRLLLIIIIATILTITTSPSMIALGVETILVPLKWIKVPTETIGMMVSIALQFIPTLIDELDDIMNAQRARGVDFGKGKLIKRAQSLVSLIIPLFISSFRHAEHLADAMEARGYSDEVKRSHYQLVAWTKLDWIALLFMILLTVVVVLVRS
;
A
#
# COMPACT_ATOMS: atom_id res chain seq x y z
N MET A 1 -10.11 -13.71 -5.10
CA MET A 1 -9.52 -12.71 -4.19
C MET A 1 -9.75 -11.28 -4.69
N LEU A 2 -9.53 -10.98 -5.98
CA LEU A 2 -9.69 -9.63 -6.57
C LEU A 2 -11.11 -9.04 -6.50
N LEU A 3 -12.15 -9.80 -6.87
CA LEU A 3 -13.54 -9.29 -6.86
C LEU A 3 -14.04 -8.85 -5.47
N ARG A 4 -13.44 -9.36 -4.37
CA ARG A 4 -13.81 -8.96 -3.01
C ARG A 4 -13.22 -7.60 -2.61
N GLY A 5 -12.00 -7.28 -3.06
CA GLY A 5 -11.35 -5.99 -2.81
C GLY A 5 -11.94 -4.83 -3.64
N VAL A 6 -12.42 -5.13 -4.85
CA VAL A 6 -13.05 -4.10 -5.71
C VAL A 6 -14.45 -3.73 -5.21
N LYS A 7 -15.18 -4.63 -4.54
CA LYS A 7 -16.57 -4.40 -4.09
C LYS A 7 -16.78 -3.11 -3.26
N PRO A 8 -15.99 -2.81 -2.21
CA PRO A 8 -16.13 -1.54 -1.48
C PRO A 8 -15.76 -0.32 -2.34
N ILE A 9 -14.78 -0.46 -3.23
CA ILE A 9 -14.36 0.63 -4.12
C ILE A 9 -15.42 0.92 -5.19
N LEU A 10 -16.05 -0.13 -5.73
CA LEU A 10 -17.16 -0.04 -6.69
C LEU A 10 -18.35 0.74 -6.10
N TRP A 11 -18.65 0.47 -4.82
CA TRP A 11 -19.69 1.22 -4.10
C TRP A 11 -19.32 2.71 -3.99
N LEU A 12 -18.08 3.03 -3.65
CA LEU A 12 -17.58 4.42 -3.59
C LEU A 12 -17.63 5.10 -4.96
N ILE A 13 -17.26 4.41 -6.04
CA ILE A 13 -17.34 4.93 -7.42
C ILE A 13 -18.79 5.28 -7.77
N ILE A 14 -19.72 4.34 -7.56
CA ILE A 14 -21.14 4.58 -7.87
C ILE A 14 -21.67 5.77 -7.07
N PHE A 15 -21.34 5.82 -5.78
CA PHE A 15 -21.74 6.91 -4.90
C PHE A 15 -21.21 8.28 -5.36
N THR A 16 -19.92 8.37 -5.70
CA THR A 16 -19.28 9.63 -6.14
C THR A 16 -19.79 10.09 -7.51
N VAL A 17 -19.97 9.17 -8.46
CA VAL A 17 -20.55 9.46 -9.78
C VAL A 17 -21.99 9.95 -9.65
N LEU A 18 -22.79 9.31 -8.79
CA LEU A 18 -24.18 9.70 -8.55
C LEU A 18 -24.27 11.08 -7.91
N ILE A 19 -23.42 11.40 -6.92
CA ILE A 19 -23.33 12.75 -6.37
C ILE A 19 -22.97 13.77 -7.46
N GLN A 20 -22.00 13.45 -8.32
CA GLN A 20 -21.57 14.38 -9.37
C GLN A 20 -22.65 14.64 -10.42
N ILE A 21 -23.51 13.65 -10.72
CA ILE A 21 -24.67 13.80 -11.62
C ILE A 21 -25.76 14.66 -10.97
N LEU A 22 -26.06 14.45 -9.68
CA LEU A 22 -27.14 15.14 -8.98
C LEU A 22 -26.80 16.58 -8.58
N PHE A 23 -25.53 16.82 -8.21
CA PHE A 23 -25.03 18.09 -7.67
C PHE A 23 -24.02 18.79 -8.59
N GLY A 24 -23.87 18.33 -9.83
CA GLY A 24 -23.03 18.98 -10.83
C GLY A 24 -23.67 20.29 -11.31
N HIS A 25 -23.03 21.43 -11.07
CA HIS A 25 -23.52 22.74 -11.50
C HIS A 25 -22.81 23.21 -12.79
N GLY A 26 -23.56 23.77 -13.73
CA GLY A 26 -23.04 24.42 -14.94
C GLY A 26 -23.48 23.76 -16.27
N GLY A 27 -23.56 24.55 -17.34
CA GLY A 27 -24.00 24.10 -18.67
C GLY A 27 -25.51 24.10 -18.87
N THR A 28 -25.98 23.37 -19.89
CA THR A 28 -27.42 23.19 -20.18
C THR A 28 -28.07 22.29 -19.14
N VAL A 29 -29.20 22.75 -18.58
CA VAL A 29 -29.98 22.01 -17.57
C VAL A 29 -31.01 21.15 -18.30
N TYR A 30 -30.90 19.82 -18.18
CA TYR A 30 -31.86 18.89 -18.78
C TYR A 30 -33.06 18.64 -17.86
N PHE A 31 -32.81 18.59 -16.56
CA PHE A 31 -33.83 18.32 -15.56
C PHE A 31 -33.54 19.14 -14.31
N HIS A 32 -34.53 19.88 -13.82
CA HIS A 32 -34.45 20.66 -12.59
C HIS A 32 -35.57 20.24 -11.65
N LEU A 33 -35.20 19.71 -10.49
CA LEU A 33 -36.15 19.31 -9.45
C LEU A 33 -35.64 19.80 -8.10
N TRP A 34 -36.14 20.96 -7.65
CA TRP A 34 -35.93 21.60 -6.33
C TRP A 34 -34.47 21.74 -5.83
N PHE A 35 -33.75 20.64 -5.54
CA PHE A 35 -32.33 20.61 -5.15
C PHE A 35 -31.43 19.78 -6.10
N ILE A 36 -32.03 19.06 -7.05
CA ILE A 36 -31.33 18.19 -8.00
C ILE A 36 -31.43 18.84 -9.37
N SER A 37 -30.27 19.13 -9.97
CA SER A 37 -30.20 19.62 -11.35
C SER A 37 -29.24 18.75 -12.13
N ILE A 38 -29.77 18.01 -13.12
CA ILE A 38 -28.95 17.21 -14.02
C ILE A 38 -28.50 18.14 -15.14
N THR A 39 -27.21 18.46 -15.11
CA THR A 39 -26.57 19.36 -16.06
C THR A 39 -25.66 18.59 -17.02
N SER A 40 -25.47 19.10 -18.23
CA SER A 40 -24.50 18.52 -19.18
C SER A 40 -23.09 18.46 -18.60
N LEU A 41 -22.65 19.49 -17.87
CA LEU A 41 -21.35 19.53 -17.23
C LEU A 41 -21.25 18.52 -16.07
N GLY A 42 -22.33 18.32 -15.31
CA GLY A 42 -22.43 17.31 -14.25
C GLY A 42 -22.18 15.90 -14.77
N ILE A 43 -22.79 15.55 -15.90
CA ILE A 43 -22.61 14.24 -16.57
C ILE A 43 -21.17 14.08 -17.06
N ILE A 44 -20.60 15.08 -17.74
CA ILE A 44 -19.22 15.03 -18.24
C ILE A 44 -18.22 14.86 -17.08
N ASN A 45 -18.38 15.63 -16.01
CA ASN A 45 -17.55 15.52 -14.81
C ASN A 45 -17.69 14.16 -14.12
N ALA A 46 -18.91 13.63 -14.03
CA ALA A 46 -19.16 12.31 -13.47
C ALA A 46 -18.45 11.22 -14.28
N MET A 47 -18.51 11.30 -15.60
CA MET A 47 -17.80 10.38 -16.49
C MET A 47 -16.27 10.51 -16.36
N MET A 48 -15.74 11.73 -16.24
CA MET A 48 -14.31 11.95 -16.02
C MET A 48 -13.84 11.36 -14.67
N ILE A 49 -14.61 11.54 -13.59
CA ILE A 49 -14.30 10.95 -12.28
C ILE A 49 -14.37 9.42 -12.36
N PHE A 50 -15.39 8.86 -13.02
CA PHE A 50 -15.52 7.43 -13.22
C PHE A 50 -14.29 6.82 -13.90
N VAL A 51 -13.89 7.37 -15.06
CA VAL A 51 -12.71 6.91 -15.80
C VAL A 51 -11.44 7.09 -14.97
N ARG A 52 -11.28 8.21 -14.26
CA ARG A 52 -10.12 8.46 -13.39
C ARG A 52 -9.98 7.41 -12.29
N LEU A 53 -11.05 7.13 -11.56
CA LEU A 53 -11.03 6.14 -10.48
C LEU A 53 -10.77 4.74 -11.03
N LEU A 54 -11.38 4.39 -12.16
CA LEU A 54 -11.16 3.11 -12.83
C LEU A 54 -9.68 2.95 -13.24
N LEU A 55 -9.07 3.98 -13.83
CA LEU A 55 -7.65 3.97 -14.19
C LEU A 55 -6.74 3.78 -12.97
N ILE A 56 -6.99 4.50 -11.87
CA ILE A 56 -6.22 4.36 -10.62
C ILE A 56 -6.27 2.91 -10.12
N ILE A 57 -7.45 2.29 -10.11
CA ILE A 57 -7.63 0.92 -9.63
C ILE A 57 -6.91 -0.08 -10.54
N ILE A 58 -7.04 0.06 -11.86
CA ILE A 58 -6.37 -0.83 -12.81
C ILE A 58 -4.85 -0.75 -12.63
N ILE A 59 -4.29 0.45 -12.59
CA ILE A 59 -2.84 0.65 -12.42
C ILE A 59 -2.36 0.08 -11.08
N ALA A 60 -3.05 0.39 -9.98
CA ALA A 60 -2.71 -0.13 -8.66
C ALA A 60 -2.80 -1.66 -8.60
N THR A 61 -3.80 -2.26 -9.23
CA THR A 61 -4.00 -3.71 -9.27
C THR A 61 -2.91 -4.40 -10.08
N ILE A 62 -2.57 -3.85 -11.26
CA ILE A 62 -1.47 -4.37 -12.08
C ILE A 62 -0.18 -4.33 -11.27
N LEU A 63 0.18 -3.17 -10.68
CA LEU A 63 1.39 -3.02 -9.87
C LEU A 63 1.45 -4.04 -8.73
N THR A 64 0.34 -4.25 -8.02
CA THR A 64 0.25 -5.17 -6.88
C THR A 64 0.41 -6.64 -7.29
N ILE A 65 -0.09 -7.02 -8.47
CA ILE A 65 -0.02 -8.42 -8.94
C ILE A 65 1.33 -8.72 -9.60
N THR A 66 1.92 -7.78 -10.31
CA THR A 66 3.15 -8.02 -11.09
C THR A 66 4.42 -7.87 -10.27
N THR A 67 4.36 -7.23 -9.10
CA THR A 67 5.55 -6.85 -8.33
C THR A 67 5.53 -7.48 -6.94
N SER A 68 6.59 -8.20 -6.56
CA SER A 68 6.69 -8.74 -5.22
C SER A 68 6.88 -7.62 -4.18
N PRO A 69 6.39 -7.79 -2.93
CA PRO A 69 6.60 -6.80 -1.87
C PRO A 69 8.08 -6.47 -1.63
N SER A 70 8.97 -7.47 -1.73
CA SER A 70 10.42 -7.29 -1.60
C SER A 70 11.00 -6.37 -2.68
N MET A 71 10.52 -6.48 -3.92
CA MET A 71 10.95 -5.61 -5.02
C MET A 71 10.42 -4.18 -4.85
N ILE A 72 9.22 -4.02 -4.28
CA ILE A 72 8.67 -2.69 -3.94
C ILE A 72 9.56 -2.00 -2.90
N ALA A 73 10.01 -2.71 -1.85
CA ALA A 73 10.94 -2.13 -0.87
C ALA A 73 12.27 -1.69 -1.48
N LEU A 74 12.86 -2.52 -2.35
CA LEU A 74 14.09 -2.15 -3.07
C LEU A 74 13.88 -0.92 -3.98
N GLY A 75 12.71 -0.83 -4.61
CA GLY A 75 12.31 0.34 -5.39
C GLY A 75 12.19 1.61 -4.53
N VAL A 76 11.56 1.50 -3.35
CA VAL A 76 11.45 2.60 -2.38
C VAL A 76 12.83 3.02 -1.89
N GLU A 77 13.73 2.09 -1.57
CA GLU A 77 15.12 2.39 -1.21
C GLU A 77 15.80 3.21 -2.31
N THR A 78 15.65 2.79 -3.57
CA THR A 78 16.24 3.48 -4.72
C THR A 78 15.70 4.91 -4.87
N ILE A 79 14.40 5.11 -4.64
CA ILE A 79 13.76 6.44 -4.65
C ILE A 79 14.24 7.31 -3.47
N LEU A 80 14.62 6.70 -2.34
CA LEU A 80 15.12 7.41 -1.18
C LEU A 80 16.60 7.82 -1.32
N VAL A 81 17.40 7.18 -2.18
CA VAL A 81 18.81 7.53 -2.43
C VAL A 81 19.12 9.04 -2.56
N PRO A 82 18.36 9.87 -3.30
CA PRO A 82 18.62 11.32 -3.35
C PRO A 82 18.58 12.02 -1.98
N LEU A 83 17.85 11.47 -0.99
CA LEU A 83 17.83 12.02 0.37
C LEU A 83 19.17 11.82 1.11
N LYS A 84 20.10 11.01 0.57
CA LYS A 84 21.50 10.96 1.07
C LYS A 84 22.13 12.35 1.09
N TRP A 85 21.73 13.27 0.20
CA TRP A 85 22.24 14.64 0.18
C TRP A 85 21.84 15.45 1.43
N ILE A 86 20.75 15.08 2.10
CA ILE A 86 20.26 15.68 3.35
C ILE A 86 20.76 14.85 4.57
N LYS A 87 21.76 13.98 4.37
CA LYS A 87 22.35 13.10 5.40
C LYS A 87 21.37 12.07 6.00
N VAL A 88 20.33 11.70 5.26
CA VAL A 88 19.43 10.60 5.67
C VAL A 88 20.12 9.25 5.40
N PRO A 89 20.15 8.30 6.36
CA PRO A 89 20.78 7.00 6.19
C PRO A 89 19.87 6.05 5.39
N THR A 90 19.83 6.22 4.07
CA THR A 90 18.90 5.47 3.21
C THR A 90 19.17 3.96 3.20
N GLU A 91 20.42 3.53 3.36
CA GLU A 91 20.82 2.11 3.38
C GLU A 91 20.31 1.40 4.65
N THR A 92 20.43 2.04 5.81
CA THR A 92 19.87 1.52 7.07
C THR A 92 18.35 1.43 6.99
N ILE A 93 17.69 2.43 6.40
CA ILE A 93 16.24 2.43 6.17
C ILE A 93 15.85 1.28 5.23
N GLY A 94 16.56 1.10 4.11
CA GLY A 94 16.33 0.02 3.16
C GLY A 94 16.44 -1.36 3.81
N MET A 95 17.45 -1.55 4.67
CA MET A 95 17.60 -2.76 5.46
C MET A 95 16.44 -2.96 6.43
N MET A 96 16.07 -1.95 7.22
CA MET A 96 14.95 -2.03 8.17
C MET A 96 13.65 -2.43 7.48
N VAL A 97 13.34 -1.83 6.32
CA VAL A 97 12.16 -2.15 5.52
C VAL A 97 12.24 -3.59 4.99
N SER A 98 13.40 -4.02 4.49
CA SER A 98 13.58 -5.38 3.98
C SER A 98 13.39 -6.45 5.06
N ILE A 99 13.95 -6.22 6.26
CA ILE A 99 13.76 -7.09 7.43
C ILE A 99 12.28 -7.11 7.83
N ALA A 100 11.64 -5.94 7.93
CA ALA A 100 10.23 -5.84 8.31
C ALA A 100 9.33 -6.61 7.33
N LEU A 101 9.55 -6.47 6.03
CA LEU A 101 8.78 -7.21 5.02
C LEU A 101 8.98 -8.72 5.10
N GLN A 102 10.20 -9.18 5.42
CA GLN A 102 10.48 -10.60 5.60
C GLN A 102 9.86 -11.17 6.89
N PHE A 103 9.75 -10.36 7.95
CA PHE A 103 9.15 -10.78 9.21
C PHE A 103 7.63 -10.70 9.25
N ILE A 104 6.98 -9.90 8.40
CA ILE A 104 5.52 -9.82 8.36
C ILE A 104 4.86 -11.21 8.22
N PRO A 105 5.25 -12.07 7.24
CA PRO A 105 4.69 -13.41 7.13
C PRO A 105 4.88 -14.25 8.40
N THR A 106 6.10 -14.28 8.95
CA THR A 106 6.42 -15.02 10.17
C THR A 106 5.60 -14.57 11.37
N LEU A 107 5.40 -13.25 11.53
CA LEU A 107 4.60 -12.69 12.63
C LEU A 107 3.10 -13.02 12.47
N ILE A 108 2.60 -13.15 11.24
CA ILE A 108 1.23 -13.57 10.98
C ILE A 108 1.06 -15.04 11.38
N ASP A 109 1.99 -15.91 10.98
CA ASP A 109 1.94 -17.33 11.35
C ASP A 109 2.01 -17.52 12.87
N GLU A 110 2.90 -16.79 13.55
CA GLU A 110 3.01 -16.81 15.00
C GLU A 110 1.78 -16.22 15.70
N LEU A 111 1.18 -15.17 15.15
CA LEU A 111 -0.10 -14.64 15.64
C LEU A 111 -1.20 -15.69 15.54
N ASP A 112 -1.27 -16.44 14.45
CA ASP A 112 -2.25 -17.52 14.28
C ASP A 112 -2.05 -18.65 15.29
N ASP A 113 -0.81 -19.04 15.56
CA ASP A 113 -0.48 -20.03 16.60
C ASP A 113 -0.85 -19.55 18.00
N ILE A 114 -0.48 -18.32 18.36
CA ILE A 114 -0.85 -17.70 19.65
C ILE A 114 -2.38 -17.64 19.78
N MET A 115 -3.07 -17.24 18.71
CA MET A 115 -4.52 -17.13 18.70
C MET A 115 -5.18 -18.50 18.91
N ASN A 116 -4.68 -19.56 18.27
CA ASN A 116 -5.18 -20.91 18.47
C ASN A 116 -4.90 -21.44 19.88
N ALA A 117 -3.70 -21.17 20.43
CA ALA A 117 -3.36 -21.52 21.81
C ALA A 117 -4.27 -20.81 22.83
N GLN A 118 -4.56 -19.52 22.63
CA GLN A 118 -5.46 -18.77 23.52
C GLN A 118 -6.93 -19.22 23.38
N ARG A 119 -7.38 -19.59 22.18
CA ARG A 119 -8.71 -20.22 21.99
C ARG A 119 -8.82 -21.54 22.75
N ALA A 120 -7.77 -22.38 22.72
CA ALA A 120 -7.72 -23.62 23.49
C ALA A 120 -7.77 -23.37 25.01
N ARG A 121 -7.26 -22.22 25.48
CA ARG A 121 -7.37 -21.76 26.87
C ARG A 121 -8.71 -21.08 27.20
N GLY A 122 -9.67 -21.09 26.27
CA GLY A 122 -11.03 -20.58 26.48
C GLY A 122 -11.22 -19.10 26.19
N VAL A 123 -10.26 -18.42 25.54
CA VAL A 123 -10.42 -17.02 25.13
C VAL A 123 -11.26 -16.94 23.85
N ASP A 124 -12.46 -16.37 23.93
CA ASP A 124 -13.35 -16.15 22.78
C ASP A 124 -13.08 -14.77 22.14
N PHE A 125 -12.40 -14.79 21.00
CA PHE A 125 -12.09 -13.60 20.18
C PHE A 125 -13.28 -13.26 19.28
N GLY A 126 -14.24 -12.49 19.80
CA GLY A 126 -15.35 -11.99 18.97
C GLY A 126 -16.66 -11.77 19.73
N LYS A 127 -16.83 -12.33 20.93
CA LYS A 127 -18.05 -12.19 21.73
C LYS A 127 -17.87 -11.28 22.95
N GLY A 128 -18.94 -10.58 23.33
CA GLY A 128 -19.00 -9.75 24.55
C GLY A 128 -18.90 -8.24 24.32
N LYS A 129 -18.91 -7.49 25.44
CA LYS A 129 -18.80 -6.02 25.48
C LYS A 129 -17.42 -5.57 24.96
N LEU A 130 -17.34 -4.35 24.43
CA LEU A 130 -16.10 -3.75 23.90
C LEU A 130 -14.90 -3.90 24.86
N ILE A 131 -15.12 -3.76 26.17
CA ILE A 131 -14.09 -3.92 27.20
C ILE A 131 -13.51 -5.33 27.23
N LYS A 132 -14.35 -6.37 27.14
CA LYS A 132 -13.88 -7.78 27.12
C LYS A 132 -13.11 -8.10 25.84
N ARG A 133 -13.51 -7.50 24.71
CA ARG A 133 -12.75 -7.62 23.44
C ARG A 133 -11.39 -6.94 23.52
N ALA A 134 -11.30 -5.78 24.16
CA ALA A 134 -10.01 -5.11 24.37
C ALA A 134 -9.08 -5.96 25.27
N GLN A 135 -9.63 -6.54 26.34
CA GLN A 135 -8.86 -7.44 27.22
C GLN A 135 -8.38 -8.71 26.51
N SER A 136 -9.17 -9.29 25.60
CA SER A 136 -8.71 -10.46 24.83
C SER A 136 -7.61 -10.10 23.83
N LEU A 137 -7.59 -8.89 23.28
CA LEU A 137 -6.46 -8.47 22.42
C LEU A 137 -5.14 -8.39 23.21
N VAL A 138 -5.17 -8.00 24.48
CA VAL A 138 -3.96 -7.94 25.32
C VAL A 138 -3.29 -9.31 25.45
N SER A 139 -4.06 -10.41 25.51
CA SER A 139 -3.50 -11.77 25.59
C SER A 139 -2.84 -12.26 24.31
N LEU A 140 -3.09 -11.60 23.17
CA LEU A 140 -2.37 -11.82 21.91
C LEU A 140 -1.16 -10.89 21.79
N ILE A 141 -1.34 -9.62 22.14
CA ILE A 141 -0.33 -8.57 21.98
C ILE A 141 0.90 -8.86 22.84
N ILE A 142 0.74 -9.19 24.12
CA ILE A 142 1.88 -9.39 25.03
C ILE A 142 2.80 -10.53 24.54
N PRO A 143 2.30 -11.75 24.23
CA PRO A 143 3.16 -12.82 23.71
C PRO A 143 3.82 -12.46 22.38
N LEU A 144 3.09 -11.82 21.46
CA LEU A 144 3.62 -11.42 20.16
C LEU A 144 4.75 -10.39 20.30
N PHE A 145 4.62 -9.42 21.22
CA PHE A 145 5.67 -8.45 21.52
C PHE A 145 6.92 -9.12 22.07
N ILE A 146 6.78 -10.01 23.06
CA ILE A 146 7.91 -10.74 23.65
C ILE A 146 8.63 -11.55 22.56
N SER A 147 7.89 -12.20 21.66
CA SER A 147 8.50 -12.94 20.57
C SER A 147 9.19 -12.03 19.55
N SER A 148 8.57 -10.91 19.20
CA SER A 148 9.17 -9.92 18.29
C SER A 148 10.49 -9.36 18.83
N PHE A 149 10.59 -9.09 20.13
CA PHE A 149 11.85 -8.68 20.77
C PHE A 149 12.91 -9.78 20.69
N ARG A 150 12.52 -11.04 20.92
CA ARG A 150 13.42 -12.19 20.77
C ARG A 150 13.93 -12.32 19.33
N HIS A 151 13.04 -12.21 18.34
CA HIS A 151 13.44 -12.22 16.92
C HIS A 151 14.44 -11.09 16.61
N ALA A 152 14.24 -9.91 17.19
CA ALA A 152 15.16 -8.78 17.02
C ALA A 152 16.53 -9.04 17.66
N GLU A 153 16.59 -9.56 18.89
CA GLU A 153 17.83 -9.93 19.58
C GLU A 153 18.59 -11.00 18.79
N HIS A 154 17.91 -12.09 18.43
CA HIS A 154 18.53 -13.18 17.66
C HIS A 154 19.02 -12.73 16.28
N LEU A 155 18.29 -11.81 15.63
CA LEU A 155 18.72 -11.24 14.36
C LEU A 155 19.95 -10.35 14.56
N ALA A 156 19.99 -9.52 15.60
CA ALA A 156 21.13 -8.67 15.92
C ALA A 156 22.39 -9.51 16.19
N ASP A 157 22.29 -10.54 17.04
CA ASP A 157 23.39 -11.45 17.34
C ASP A 157 23.89 -12.17 16.07
N ALA A 158 22.97 -12.63 15.22
CA ALA A 158 23.31 -13.28 13.96
C ALA A 158 23.97 -12.31 12.95
N MET A 159 23.56 -11.05 12.95
CA MET A 159 24.17 -10.01 12.13
C MET A 159 25.59 -9.68 12.60
N GLU A 160 25.80 -9.51 13.90
CA GLU A 160 27.12 -9.29 14.49
C GLU A 160 28.07 -10.46 14.23
N ALA A 161 27.60 -11.70 14.43
CA ALA A 161 28.38 -12.91 14.15
C ALA A 161 28.78 -13.06 12.67
N ARG A 162 28.00 -12.48 11.75
CA ARG A 162 28.32 -12.41 10.31
C ARG A 162 29.20 -11.21 9.94
N GLY A 163 29.63 -10.42 10.91
CA GLY A 163 30.48 -9.25 10.71
C GLY A 163 29.73 -8.06 10.12
N TYR A 164 28.42 -7.94 10.35
CA TYR A 164 27.66 -6.76 9.94
C TYR A 164 28.09 -5.54 10.77
N SER A 165 28.54 -4.48 10.11
CA SER A 165 28.90 -3.20 10.72
C SER A 165 28.38 -2.03 9.88
N ASP A 166 27.88 -0.96 10.51
CA ASP A 166 27.41 0.26 9.82
C ASP A 166 28.54 1.18 9.32
N GLU A 167 29.79 0.93 9.75
CA GLU A 167 30.95 1.78 9.43
C GLU A 167 31.58 1.48 8.05
N VAL A 168 31.28 0.31 7.46
CA VAL A 168 31.89 -0.15 6.22
C VAL A 168 30.94 0.07 5.04
N LYS A 169 31.46 0.66 3.95
CA LYS A 169 30.72 0.77 2.67
C LYS A 169 30.36 -0.62 2.16
N ARG A 170 29.07 -0.88 1.99
CA ARG A 170 28.54 -2.19 1.59
C ARG A 170 28.49 -2.35 0.08
N SER A 171 28.50 -3.60 -0.36
CA SER A 171 28.14 -3.98 -1.71
C SER A 171 26.70 -4.51 -1.73
N HIS A 172 25.97 -4.23 -2.81
CA HIS A 172 24.60 -4.69 -2.99
C HIS A 172 24.60 -6.02 -3.75
N TYR A 173 24.00 -7.05 -3.18
CA TYR A 173 23.87 -8.36 -3.83
C TYR A 173 22.77 -8.38 -4.89
N GLN A 174 21.62 -7.75 -4.61
CA GLN A 174 20.55 -7.56 -5.58
C GLN A 174 20.74 -6.22 -6.29
N LEU A 175 21.34 -6.27 -7.47
CA LEU A 175 21.43 -5.11 -8.36
C LEU A 175 20.14 -5.06 -9.20
N VAL A 176 19.37 -3.97 -9.07
CA VAL A 176 18.28 -3.67 -10.00
C VAL A 176 18.91 -3.21 -11.32
N ALA A 177 19.25 -4.17 -12.16
CA ALA A 177 19.81 -3.88 -13.48
C ALA A 177 18.68 -3.41 -14.40
N TRP A 178 18.86 -2.22 -14.97
CA TRP A 178 17.94 -1.68 -15.95
C TRP A 178 17.94 -2.56 -17.20
N THR A 179 16.79 -3.10 -17.51
CA THR A 179 16.58 -3.88 -18.72
C THR A 179 16.22 -2.97 -19.89
N LYS A 180 16.33 -3.48 -21.12
CA LYS A 180 15.89 -2.74 -22.32
C LYS A 180 14.40 -2.38 -22.27
N LEU A 181 13.59 -3.20 -21.60
CA LEU A 181 12.16 -2.94 -21.40
C LEU A 181 11.92 -1.73 -20.48
N ASP A 182 12.77 -1.52 -19.47
CA ASP A 182 12.64 -0.39 -18.56
C ASP A 182 12.89 0.94 -19.29
N TRP A 183 13.85 0.95 -20.22
CA TRP A 183 14.09 2.11 -21.10
C TRP A 183 12.91 2.41 -22.02
N ILE A 184 12.29 1.37 -22.60
CA ILE A 184 11.10 1.53 -23.44
C ILE A 184 9.92 2.05 -22.60
N ALA A 185 9.72 1.50 -21.41
CA ALA A 185 8.68 1.93 -20.48
C ALA A 185 8.88 3.38 -20.03
N LEU A 186 10.12 3.78 -19.73
CA LEU A 186 10.45 5.16 -19.37
C LEU A 186 10.18 6.14 -20.52
N LEU A 187 10.59 5.79 -21.74
CA LEU A 187 10.30 6.60 -22.93
C LEU A 187 8.78 6.74 -23.16
N PHE A 188 8.04 5.64 -23.06
CA PHE A 188 6.58 5.64 -23.17
C PHE A 188 5.93 6.55 -22.12
N MET A 189 6.38 6.48 -20.87
CA MET A 189 5.87 7.32 -19.77
C MET A 189 6.17 8.81 -19.98
N ILE A 190 7.36 9.16 -20.48
CA ILE A 190 7.70 10.55 -20.81
C ILE A 190 6.81 11.05 -21.95
N LEU A 191 6.66 10.27 -23.03
CA LEU A 191 5.83 10.65 -24.18
C LEU A 191 4.37 10.84 -23.77
N LEU A 192 3.83 9.92 -22.97
CA LEU A 192 2.46 10.02 -22.45
C LEU A 192 2.30 11.29 -21.59
N THR A 193 3.28 11.60 -20.75
CA THR A 193 3.26 12.81 -19.92
C THR A 193 3.27 14.09 -20.77
N VAL A 194 4.12 14.15 -21.80
CA VAL A 194 4.18 15.30 -22.73
C VAL A 194 2.85 15.48 -23.47
N VAL A 195 2.27 14.39 -23.98
CA VAL A 195 0.95 14.44 -24.64
C VAL A 195 -0.12 14.96 -23.69
N VAL A 196 -0.15 14.48 -22.43
CA VAL A 196 -1.11 14.95 -21.43
C VAL A 196 -0.92 16.43 -21.11
N VAL A 197 0.33 16.90 -20.99
CA VAL A 197 0.62 18.32 -20.76
C VAL A 197 0.17 19.17 -21.93
N LEU A 198 0.40 18.74 -23.18
CA LEU A 198 -0.01 19.45 -24.39
C LEU A 198 -1.54 19.47 -24.60
N VAL A 199 -2.24 18.40 -24.21
CA VAL A 199 -3.71 18.36 -24.27
C VAL A 199 -4.34 19.21 -23.17
N ARG A 200 -3.62 19.41 -22.05
CA ARG A 200 -4.08 20.21 -20.91
C ARG A 200 -3.76 21.70 -21.05
N SER A 201 -2.68 22.07 -21.74
CA SER A 201 -2.31 23.45 -22.05
C SER A 201 -3.18 24.04 -23.15
#